data_AF-R9M660-F1
#
_entry.id   AF-R9M660-F1
#
_cell.length_a   1.000
_cell.length_b   1.000
_cell.length_c   1.000
_cell.angle_alpha   90.00
_cell.angle_beta   90.00
_cell.angle_gamma   90.00
#
_symmetry.space_group_name_H-M   'P 1'
#
loop_
_entity.id
_entity.type
_entity.pdbx_description
1 polymer ?
#
loop_
_entity_poly.entity_id
_entity_poly.type
_entity_poly.pdbx_seq_one_letter_code
_entity_poly.pdbx_strand_id
1 'polypeptide(L)'
;PAMGGSLETDSGIGSVYVPGSSSVTVTNPGSYKGKVLVMRPDTLQESCWDPRNMLWLAEGGFGCSPHARGQAVYATCLGDGEKTRWNRSDFAGVLDEQYLPDWAREKLEELRTPQQEQDTGPAMGGMTME
;
A
#
# COMPACT_ATOMS: atom_id res chain seq x y z
N PRO A 1 -22.44 -15.31 12.11
CA PRO A 1 -21.30 -15.98 11.43
C PRO A 1 -20.01 -15.19 11.65
N ALA A 2 -19.22 -15.58 12.65
CA ALA A 2 -17.91 -15.00 12.92
C ALA A 2 -16.91 -15.62 11.93
N MET A 3 -16.66 -14.95 10.81
CA MET A 3 -15.60 -15.31 9.86
C MET A 3 -14.28 -14.67 10.33
N GLY A 4 -13.83 -15.06 11.52
CA GLY A 4 -12.52 -14.70 12.05
C GLY A 4 -11.47 -15.67 11.54
N GLY A 5 -11.04 -15.51 10.29
CA GLY A 5 -9.90 -16.25 9.75
C GLY A 5 -8.58 -15.70 10.29
N SER A 6 -8.18 -16.12 11.50
CA SER A 6 -6.77 -16.09 11.88
C SER A 6 -6.09 -17.27 11.21
N LEU A 7 -5.39 -17.00 10.11
CA LEU A 7 -4.46 -17.96 9.52
C LEU A 7 -3.04 -17.41 9.69
N GLU A 8 -2.54 -17.51 10.92
CA GLU A 8 -1.11 -17.41 11.19
C GLU A 8 -0.50 -18.76 10.77
N THR A 9 -0.05 -18.88 9.52
CA THR A 9 0.82 -20.01 9.13
C THR A 9 2.27 -19.63 9.35
N ASP A 10 3.02 -20.57 9.94
CA ASP A 10 4.46 -20.56 10.22
C ASP A 10 5.34 -20.19 9.00
N SER A 11 4.76 -20.20 7.80
CA SER A 11 5.40 -19.82 6.54
C SER A 11 5.41 -18.30 6.25
N GLY A 12 4.69 -17.49 7.04
CA GLY A 12 4.50 -16.06 6.76
C GLY A 12 3.67 -15.78 5.50
N ILE A 13 2.88 -16.76 5.04
CA ILE A 13 2.01 -16.68 3.88
C ILE A 13 0.54 -16.71 4.37
N GLY A 14 -0.19 -15.64 4.08
CA GLY A 14 -1.61 -15.49 4.39
C GLY A 14 -2.47 -15.45 3.12
N SER A 15 -3.79 -15.54 3.29
CA SER A 15 -4.74 -15.35 2.19
C SER A 15 -5.76 -14.29 2.62
N VAL A 16 -6.01 -13.31 1.74
CA VAL A 16 -6.92 -12.19 2.01
C VAL A 16 -8.07 -12.22 1.02
N TYR A 17 -9.29 -12.16 1.53
CA TYR A 17 -10.46 -12.03 0.68
C TYR A 17 -10.55 -10.60 0.17
N VAL A 18 -10.63 -10.45 -1.16
CA VAL A 18 -10.89 -9.17 -1.82
C VAL A 18 -12.35 -9.20 -2.28
N PRO A 19 -13.22 -8.31 -1.80
CA PRO A 19 -14.61 -8.24 -2.24
C PRO A 19 -14.71 -8.13 -3.76
N GLY A 20 -15.53 -8.98 -4.38
CA GLY A 20 -15.68 -9.04 -5.84
C GLY A 20 -14.53 -9.74 -6.57
N SER A 21 -13.59 -10.37 -5.86
CA SER A 21 -12.50 -11.17 -6.41
C SER A 21 -12.27 -12.46 -5.63
N SER A 22 -11.43 -13.35 -6.17
CA SER A 22 -10.96 -14.53 -5.43
C SER A 22 -9.98 -14.12 -4.32
N SER A 23 -9.74 -15.02 -3.37
CA SER A 23 -8.77 -14.79 -2.30
C SER A 23 -7.36 -14.64 -2.86
N VAL A 24 -6.64 -13.57 -2.47
CA VAL A 24 -5.26 -13.32 -2.90
C VAL A 24 -4.27 -13.83 -1.86
N THR A 25 -3.19 -14.45 -2.34
CA THR A 25 -2.10 -14.90 -1.46
C THR A 25 -1.19 -13.72 -1.14
N VAL A 26 -0.94 -13.49 0.14
CA VAL A 26 -0.04 -12.45 0.64
C VAL A 26 1.09 -13.05 1.45
N THR A 27 2.23 -12.37 1.49
CA THR A 27 3.43 -12.82 2.22
C THR A 27 3.92 -11.75 3.20
N ASN A 28 4.73 -12.13 4.19
CA ASN A 28 5.38 -11.19 5.11
C ASN A 28 6.91 -11.23 4.94
N PRO A 29 7.49 -10.56 3.92
CA PRO A 29 8.90 -10.68 3.56
C PRO A 29 9.87 -9.94 4.50
N GLY A 30 9.47 -9.66 5.75
CA GLY A 30 10.24 -8.86 6.71
C GLY A 30 10.18 -7.36 6.41
N SER A 31 10.44 -6.93 5.17
CA SER A 31 10.41 -5.53 4.71
C SER A 31 9.32 -5.22 3.69
N TYR A 32 8.57 -4.15 3.92
CA TYR A 32 7.49 -3.71 3.01
C TYR A 32 7.93 -2.67 1.96
N LYS A 33 9.16 -2.15 2.06
CA LYS A 33 9.62 -1.05 1.19
C LYS A 33 9.61 -1.46 -0.29
N GLY A 34 8.95 -0.68 -1.13
CA GLY A 34 8.84 -0.88 -2.58
C GLY A 34 7.95 -2.04 -3.00
N LYS A 35 7.15 -2.58 -2.07
CA LYS A 35 6.26 -3.73 -2.29
C LYS A 35 4.80 -3.29 -2.33
N VAL A 36 3.97 -4.06 -3.02
CA VAL A 36 2.53 -3.85 -2.99
C VAL A 36 1.94 -4.55 -1.78
N LEU A 37 1.21 -3.81 -0.98
CA LEU A 37 0.53 -4.24 0.23
C LEU A 37 -0.97 -4.35 -0.03
N VAL A 38 -1.58 -5.34 0.60
CA VAL A 38 -3.03 -5.50 0.64
C VAL A 38 -3.53 -4.97 1.97
N MET A 39 -4.42 -3.99 1.94
CA MET A 39 -5.08 -3.46 3.12
C MET A 39 -6.14 -4.43 3.63
N ARG A 40 -6.28 -4.51 4.95
CA ARG A 40 -7.34 -5.33 5.55
C ARG A 40 -8.70 -4.68 5.28
N PRO A 41 -9.74 -5.46 4.96
CA PRO A 41 -11.09 -4.92 4.82
C PRO A 41 -11.59 -4.30 6.12
N ASP A 42 -11.13 -4.79 7.28
CA ASP A 42 -11.47 -4.23 8.60
C ASP A 42 -10.97 -2.78 8.81
N THR A 43 -9.97 -2.33 8.05
CA THR A 43 -9.38 -1.00 8.17
C THR A 43 -10.15 0.05 7.36
N LEU A 44 -10.79 -0.37 6.26
CA LEU A 44 -11.56 0.51 5.38
C LEU A 44 -13.02 0.58 5.80
N GLN A 45 -13.65 1.74 5.56
CA GLN A 45 -15.10 1.85 5.62
C GLN A 45 -15.74 0.97 4.53
N GLU A 46 -16.94 0.46 4.79
CA GLU A 46 -17.70 -0.38 3.84
C GLU A 46 -17.89 0.30 2.47
N SER A 47 -18.05 1.64 2.45
CA SER A 47 -18.14 2.43 1.21
C SER A 47 -16.87 2.41 0.36
N CYS A 48 -15.74 2.06 0.95
CA CYS A 48 -14.43 2.01 0.30
C CYS A 48 -13.95 0.57 0.05
N TRP A 49 -14.80 -0.45 0.27
CA TRP A 49 -14.53 -1.87 -0.02
C TRP A 49 -14.52 -2.16 -1.52
N ASP A 50 -13.59 -1.54 -2.22
CA ASP A 50 -13.30 -1.77 -3.63
C ASP A 50 -11.90 -2.37 -3.77
N PRO A 51 -11.69 -3.36 -4.66
CA PRO A 51 -10.37 -3.93 -4.94
C PRO A 51 -9.30 -2.86 -5.26
N ARG A 52 -9.69 -1.73 -5.86
CA ARG A 52 -8.79 -0.61 -6.17
C ARG A 52 -8.26 0.10 -4.93
N ASN A 53 -9.06 0.18 -3.88
CA ASN A 53 -8.70 0.85 -2.63
C ASN A 53 -7.98 -0.09 -1.64
N MET A 54 -7.90 -1.38 -1.95
CA MET A 54 -7.21 -2.37 -1.12
C MET A 54 -5.75 -2.56 -1.50
N LEU A 55 -5.31 -2.13 -2.68
CA LEU A 55 -3.94 -2.29 -3.16
C LEU A 55 -3.14 -0.99 -2.96
N TRP A 56 -2.04 -1.10 -2.21
CA TRP A 56 -1.22 0.04 -1.81
C TRP A 56 0.25 -0.21 -2.07
N LEU A 57 0.96 0.68 -2.76
CA LEU A 57 2.41 0.64 -2.89
C LEU A 57 3.07 1.22 -1.65
N ALA A 58 3.81 0.43 -0.89
CA ALA A 58 4.59 0.95 0.22
C ALA A 58 5.87 1.66 -0.28
N GLU A 59 5.89 2.98 -0.18
CA GLU A 59 7.06 3.79 -0.56
C GLU A 59 8.15 3.74 0.53
N GLY A 60 7.75 3.71 1.80
CA GLY A 60 8.69 3.70 2.92
C GLY A 60 8.05 3.98 4.27
N GLY A 61 8.88 4.39 5.24
CA GLY A 61 8.47 4.64 6.61
C GLY A 61 9.07 3.66 7.61
N PHE A 62 9.02 4.03 8.89
CA PHE A 62 9.59 3.21 9.97
C PHE A 62 8.86 1.86 10.09
N GLY A 63 7.55 1.80 9.83
CA GLY A 63 6.75 0.57 9.87
C GLY A 63 7.11 -0.48 8.82
N CYS A 64 7.85 -0.09 7.78
CA CYS A 64 8.27 -1.03 6.74
C CYS A 64 9.31 -2.04 7.25
N SER A 65 10.07 -1.71 8.30
CA SER A 65 11.09 -2.61 8.86
C SER A 65 10.60 -3.29 10.13
N PRO A 66 10.86 -4.59 10.32
CA PRO A 66 10.38 -5.32 11.51
C PRO A 66 11.19 -4.96 12.76
N HIS A 67 12.40 -4.42 12.58
CA HIS A 67 13.29 -3.96 13.65
C HIS A 67 13.07 -2.50 14.05
N ALA A 68 12.21 -1.77 13.34
CA ALA A 68 11.94 -0.38 13.64
C ALA A 68 10.86 -0.25 14.70
N ARG A 69 11.03 0.71 15.62
CA ARG A 69 10.05 0.98 16.69
C ARG A 69 8.77 1.65 16.16
N GLY A 70 8.85 2.31 15.01
CA GLY A 70 7.71 3.00 14.41
C GLY A 70 6.85 2.04 13.59
N GLN A 71 5.54 2.24 13.61
CA GLN A 71 4.58 1.44 12.82
C GLN A 71 4.15 2.13 11.52
N ALA A 72 4.54 3.39 11.31
CA ALA A 72 4.10 4.20 10.18
C ALA A 72 4.65 3.68 8.85
N VAL A 73 3.76 3.31 7.94
CA VAL A 73 4.03 2.94 6.55
C VAL A 73 3.41 4.01 5.67
N TYR A 74 4.24 4.69 4.89
CA TYR A 74 3.79 5.59 3.83
C TYR A 74 3.52 4.75 2.60
N ALA A 75 2.27 4.75 2.17
CA ALA A 75 1.86 3.98 1.01
C ALA A 75 0.97 4.82 0.09
N THR A 76 0.99 4.45 -1.19
CA THR A 76 0.23 5.11 -2.26
C THR A 76 -0.84 4.16 -2.77
N CYS A 77 -2.09 4.59 -2.83
CA CYS A 77 -3.19 3.80 -3.36
C CYS A 77 -2.97 3.55 -4.86
N LEU A 78 -3.04 2.28 -5.30
CA LEU A 78 -2.94 1.97 -6.73
C LEU A 78 -4.21 2.34 -7.49
N GLY A 79 -5.35 2.49 -6.81
CA GLY A 79 -6.64 2.83 -7.42
C GLY A 79 -6.76 4.30 -7.84
N ASP A 80 -6.25 5.20 -7.01
CA ASP A 80 -6.40 6.66 -7.19
C ASP A 80 -5.06 7.41 -7.21
N GLY A 81 -3.98 6.80 -6.72
CA GLY A 81 -2.68 7.46 -6.58
C GLY A 81 -2.52 8.28 -5.30
N GLU A 82 -3.50 8.26 -4.39
CA GLU A 82 -3.43 9.00 -3.12
C GLU A 82 -2.35 8.44 -2.19
N LYS A 83 -1.52 9.34 -1.62
CA LYS A 83 -0.49 9.00 -0.63
C LYS A 83 -1.02 9.16 0.79
N THR A 84 -1.03 8.06 1.54
CA THR A 84 -1.56 8.03 2.91
C THR A 84 -0.64 7.30 3.88
N ARG A 85 -0.61 7.76 5.12
CA ARG A 85 0.13 7.13 6.22
C ARG A 85 -0.76 6.10 6.91
N TRP A 86 -0.33 4.84 6.85
CA TRP A 86 -0.97 3.70 7.49
C TRP A 86 -0.08 3.10 8.58
N ASN A 87 -0.59 2.17 9.39
CA ASN A 87 0.26 1.35 10.26
C ASN A 87 0.57 0.01 9.59
N ARG A 88 1.69 -0.61 9.99
CA ARG A 88 2.06 -1.96 9.54
C ARG A 88 0.92 -2.98 9.75
N SER A 89 0.20 -2.86 10.87
CA SER A 89 -0.90 -3.74 11.27
C SER A 89 -2.20 -3.54 10.48
N ASP A 90 -2.34 -2.41 9.78
CA ASP A 90 -3.49 -2.14 8.89
C ASP A 90 -3.41 -2.97 7.60
N PHE A 91 -2.20 -3.45 7.25
CA PHE A 91 -1.99 -4.31 6.10
C PHE A 91 -2.08 -5.78 6.48
N ALA A 92 -2.69 -6.55 5.59
CA ALA A 92 -2.75 -8.00 5.70
C ALA A 92 -1.43 -8.67 5.28
N GLY A 93 -0.71 -8.07 4.32
CA GLY A 93 0.58 -8.56 3.85
C GLY A 93 0.97 -7.99 2.49
N VAL A 94 2.03 -8.54 1.91
CA VAL A 94 2.56 -8.18 0.60
C VAL A 94 1.95 -9.07 -0.48
N LEU A 95 1.36 -8.44 -1.51
CA LEU A 95 0.94 -9.11 -2.74
C LEU A 95 2.07 -9.06 -3.76
N ASP A 96 2.34 -10.19 -4.39
CA ASP A 96 3.33 -10.25 -5.46
C ASP A 96 2.81 -9.59 -6.74
N GLU A 97 3.68 -8.87 -7.44
CA GLU A 97 3.36 -8.08 -8.62
C GLU A 97 2.83 -8.97 -9.77
N GLN A 98 3.15 -10.27 -9.76
CA GLN A 98 2.59 -11.23 -10.73
C GLN A 98 1.08 -11.44 -10.60
N TYR A 99 0.49 -11.19 -9.42
CA TYR A 99 -0.93 -11.34 -9.15
C TYR A 99 -1.70 -10.02 -9.25
N LEU A 100 -1.03 -8.93 -9.60
CA LEU A 100 -1.69 -7.64 -9.79
C LEU A 100 -2.52 -7.63 -11.08
N PRO A 101 -3.73 -7.05 -11.03
CA PRO A 101 -4.49 -6.76 -12.24
C PRO A 101 -3.77 -5.69 -13.08
N ASP A 102 -4.04 -5.67 -14.39
CA ASP A 102 -3.34 -4.79 -15.34
C ASP A 102 -3.40 -3.31 -14.95
N TRP A 103 -4.56 -2.81 -14.50
CA TRP A 103 -4.71 -1.42 -14.05
C TRP A 103 -3.80 -1.07 -12.86
N ALA A 104 -3.55 -2.02 -11.96
CA ALA A 104 -2.70 -1.81 -10.79
C ALA A 104 -1.22 -1.87 -11.17
N ARG A 105 -0.87 -2.74 -12.13
CA ARG A 105 0.48 -2.84 -12.69
C ARG A 105 0.85 -1.56 -13.44
N GLU A 106 -0.05 -1.07 -14.30
CA GLU A 106 0.13 0.19 -15.03
C GLU A 106 0.37 1.35 -14.06
N LYS A 107 -0.48 1.50 -13.03
CA LYS A 107 -0.29 2.51 -11.99
C LYS A 107 0.99 2.33 -11.18
N LEU A 108 1.38 1.08 -10.86
CA LEU A 108 2.63 0.79 -10.17
C LEU A 108 3.85 1.22 -11.00
N GLU A 109 3.82 0.96 -12.30
CA GLU A 109 4.85 1.40 -13.24
C GLU A 109 4.89 2.92 -13.33
N GLU A 110 3.73 3.59 -13.40
CA GLU A 110 3.64 5.07 -13.35
C GLU A 110 4.18 5.65 -12.05
N LEU A 111 3.96 5.02 -10.89
CA LEU A 111 4.46 5.48 -9.60
C LEU A 111 5.95 5.22 -9.39
N ARG A 112 6.49 4.15 -10.00
CA ARG A 112 7.94 3.82 -9.97
C ARG A 112 8.74 4.63 -10.99
N THR A 113 8.12 4.94 -12.13
CA THR A 113 8.64 5.85 -13.15
C THR A 113 8.45 7.29 -12.62
N PRO A 114 9.45 8.16 -12.71
CA PRO A 114 9.97 8.86 -11.54
C PRO A 114 9.14 10.00 -10.93
N GLN A 115 9.24 10.05 -9.60
CA GLN A 115 9.28 11.24 -8.73
C GLN A 115 10.45 12.19 -9.09
N GLN A 116 10.50 12.68 -10.34
CA GLN A 116 11.47 13.69 -10.80
C GLN A 116 10.86 15.08 -11.02
N GLU A 117 9.54 15.26 -10.88
CA GLU A 117 8.90 16.55 -11.21
C GLU A 117 8.02 17.17 -10.11
N GLN A 118 8.10 16.69 -8.86
CA GLN A 118 7.36 17.30 -7.74
C GLN A 118 8.23 17.53 -6.49
N ASP A 119 9.45 18.01 -6.69
CA ASP A 119 10.17 18.84 -5.70
C ASP A 119 10.82 20.02 -6.43
N THR A 120 10.04 20.72 -7.24
CA THR A 120 10.29 22.14 -7.49
C THR A 120 9.12 22.87 -6.85
N GLY A 121 9.30 23.22 -5.58
CA GLY A 121 8.39 24.12 -4.88
C GLY A 121 8.16 25.40 -5.71
N PRO A 122 7.02 26.10 -5.50
CA PRO A 122 6.77 27.34 -6.21
C PRO A 122 7.96 28.27 -5.97
N ALA A 123 8.64 28.68 -7.04
CA ALA A 123 9.67 29.71 -7.00
C ALA A 123 9.01 31.02 -6.55
N MET A 124 8.86 31.18 -5.25
CA MET A 124 8.50 32.41 -4.56
C MET A 124 9.73 33.34 -4.63
N GLY A 125 9.89 33.97 -5.79
CA GLY A 125 10.95 34.93 -6.06
C GLY A 125 10.40 36.16 -6.79
N GLY A 126 9.18 36.59 -6.46
CA GLY A 126 8.55 37.78 -7.01
C GLY A 126 8.35 38.84 -5.95
N MET A 127 9.41 39.56 -5.54
CA MET A 127 9.32 40.90 -4.92
C MET A 127 10.64 41.66 -5.15
N THR A 128 10.82 42.21 -6.35
CA THR A 128 11.62 43.42 -6.55
C THR A 128 10.65 44.55 -6.83
N MET A 129 10.50 45.46 -5.87
CA MET A 129 9.99 46.80 -6.11
C MET A 129 11.06 47.75 -5.57
N GLU A 130 11.76 48.41 -6.51
CA GLU A 130 12.59 49.59 -6.25
C GLU A 130 11.74 50.80 -5.86
#